data_AF-A0A7W0YBC3-F1
#
_entry.id   AF-A0A7W0YBC3-F1
#
_cell.length_a   1.000
_cell.length_b   1.000
_cell.length_c   1.000
_cell.angle_alpha   90.00
_cell.angle_beta   90.00
_cell.angle_gamma   90.00
#
_symmetry.space_group_name_H-M   'P 1'
#
loop_
_entity.id
_entity.type
_entity.pdbx_description
1 polymer ?
#
loop_
_entity_poly.entity_id
_entity_poly.type
_entity_poly.pdbx_seq_one_letter_code
_entity_poly.pdbx_strand_id
1 'polypeptide(L)' 'MAKTTLTPALVSVVMGSASDWETMQHCLALLDKFGVPNEHRIVSAHRTPELMAKFARQAAERGVQVI' A
#
# COMPACT_ATOMS: atom_id res chain seq x y z
N MET A 1 17.94 -21.71 6.43
CA MET A 1 16.63 -21.04 6.34
C MET A 1 16.89 -19.56 6.17
N ALA A 2 16.58 -18.98 5.01
CA ALA A 2 16.91 -17.59 4.71
C ALA A 2 16.08 -16.65 5.60
N LYS A 3 16.75 -15.70 6.27
CA LYS A 3 16.09 -14.59 6.94
C LYS A 3 15.35 -13.77 5.88
N THR A 4 14.02 -13.76 5.92
CA THR A 4 13.22 -12.80 5.14
C THR A 4 13.49 -11.41 5.72
N THR A 5 14.48 -10.69 5.19
CA THR A 5 14.56 -9.25 5.39
C THR A 5 13.29 -8.67 4.79
N LEU A 6 12.36 -8.19 5.64
CA LEU A 6 11.20 -7.45 5.17
C LEU A 6 11.71 -6.16 4.52
N THR A 7 11.80 -6.16 3.20
CA THR A 7 12.06 -4.96 2.43
C THR A 7 10.91 -3.98 2.70
N PRO A 8 11.18 -2.76 3.20
CA PRO A 8 10.15 -1.75 3.36
C PRO A 8 9.45 -1.49 2.02
N ALA A 9 8.12 -1.38 2.04
CA ALA A 9 7.36 -1.10 0.82
C ALA A 9 7.69 0.30 0.29
N LEU A 10 8.05 0.39 -0.99
CA LEU A 10 8.29 1.66 -1.69
C LEU A 10 6.99 2.25 -2.24
N VAL A 11 6.03 1.39 -2.60
CA VAL A 11 4.72 1.80 -3.14
C VAL A 11 3.59 1.30 -2.22
N SER A 12 2.69 2.19 -1.82
CA SER A 12 1.51 1.87 -1.02
C SER A 12 0.23 1.98 -1.83
N VAL A 13 -0.31 0.86 -2.31
CA VAL A 13 -1.56 0.86 -3.08
C VAL A 13 -2.76 0.97 -2.13
N VAL A 14 -3.38 2.16 -2.06
CA VAL A 14 -4.54 2.40 -1.20
C VAL A 14 -5.86 2.31 -1.96
N MET A 15 -6.89 1.82 -1.28
CA MET A 15 -8.24 1.74 -1.84
C MET A 15 -9.30 2.07 -0.80
N GLY A 16 -10.46 2.58 -1.22
CA GLY A 16 -11.48 3.09 -0.31
C GLY A 16 -12.37 1.99 0.28
N SER A 17 -12.43 0.83 -0.38
CA SER A 17 -13.32 -0.28 -0.07
C SER A 17 -12.74 -1.64 -0.48
N ALA A 18 -13.32 -2.73 0.04
CA ALA A 18 -12.96 -4.08 -0.40
C ALA A 18 -13.39 -4.36 -1.85
N SER A 19 -14.47 -3.73 -2.33
CA SER A 19 -14.92 -3.87 -3.73
C SER A 19 -13.94 -3.26 -4.73
N ASP A 20 -13.11 -2.30 -4.31
CA ASP A 20 -12.07 -1.73 -5.19
C ASP A 20 -10.97 -2.74 -5.53
N TRP A 21 -10.86 -3.84 -4.77
CA TRP A 21 -9.84 -4.88 -4.98
C TRP A 21 -9.89 -5.49 -6.38
N GLU A 22 -11.08 -5.65 -6.96
CA GLU A 22 -11.24 -6.17 -8.33
C GLU A 22 -10.43 -5.36 -9.34
N THR A 23 -10.34 -4.04 -9.16
CA THR A 23 -9.54 -3.15 -10.01
C THR A 23 -8.09 -3.05 -9.52
N MET A 24 -7.89 -2.82 -8.23
CA MET A 24 -6.59 -2.42 -7.69
C MET A 24 -5.57 -3.57 -7.67
N GLN A 25 -5.99 -4.83 -7.66
CA GLN A 25 -5.10 -5.99 -7.69
C GLN A 25 -4.19 -6.01 -8.94
N HIS A 26 -4.65 -5.43 -10.06
CA HIS A 26 -3.85 -5.36 -11.29
C HIS A 26 -2.62 -4.45 -11.14
N CYS A 27 -2.70 -3.42 -10.28
CA CYS A 27 -1.56 -2.57 -9.94
C CYS A 27 -0.49 -3.37 -9.19
N LEU A 28 -0.89 -4.13 -8.17
CA LEU A 28 0.02 -5.00 -7.42
C LEU A 28 0.70 -6.03 -8.33
N ALA A 29 -0.08 -6.68 -9.21
CA ALA A 29 0.48 -7.66 -10.14
C ALA A 29 1.57 -7.07 -11.06
N LEU A 30 1.43 -5.79 -11.47
CA LEU A 30 2.47 -5.10 -12.24
C LEU A 30 3.69 -4.76 -11.37
N LEU A 31 3.49 -4.23 -10.17
CA LEU A 31 4.58 -3.92 -9.24
C LEU A 31 5.40 -5.18 -8.90
N ASP A 32 4.72 -6.29 -8.64
CA ASP A 32 5.34 -7.59 -8.37
C ASP A 32 6.12 -8.10 -9.59
N LYS A 33 5.56 -7.97 -10.80
CA LYS A 33 6.25 -8.34 -12.05
C LYS A 33 7.56 -7.56 -12.25
N PHE A 34 7.60 -6.29 -11.84
CA PHE A 34 8.80 -5.45 -11.91
C PHE A 34 9.69 -5.56 -10.66
N GLY A 35 9.31 -6.36 -9.66
CA GLY A 35 10.06 -6.52 -8.42
C GLY A 35 10.07 -5.27 -7.54
N VAL A 36 9.06 -4.41 -7.65
CA VAL A 36 8.93 -3.19 -6.84
C VAL A 36 8.27 -3.56 -5.49
N PRO A 37 8.98 -3.40 -4.35
CA PRO A 37 8.40 -3.68 -3.04
C PRO A 37 7.16 -2.81 -2.80
N ASN A 38 6.02 -3.45 -2.53
CA ASN A 38 4.74 -2.78 -2.40
C ASN A 38 3.91 -3.35 -1.24
N GLU A 39 2.93 -2.57 -0.81
CA GLU A 39 1.88 -3.00 0.12
C GLU A 39 0.52 -2.53 -0.39
N HIS A 40 -0.57 -3.07 0.17
CA HIS A 40 -1.92 -2.55 -0.05
C HIS A 40 -2.68 -2.35 1.26
N ARG A 41 -3.57 -1.35 1.30
CA ARG A 41 -4.50 -1.15 2.41
C ARG A 41 -5.86 -0.60 1.96
N ILE A 42 -6.90 -1.03 2.66
CA ILE A 42 -8.23 -0.40 2.59
C ILE A 42 -8.26 0.76 3.58
N VAL A 43 -8.32 1.98 3.06
CA VAL A 43 -8.31 3.24 3.80
C VAL A 43 -9.32 4.17 3.17
N SER A 44 -10.50 4.31 3.80
CA SER A 44 -11.59 5.09 3.26
C SER A 44 -11.50 6.55 3.70
N ALA A 45 -11.42 7.48 2.75
CA ALA A 45 -11.43 8.92 3.03
C ALA A 45 -12.73 9.37 3.73
N HIS A 46 -13.86 8.75 3.40
CA HIS A 46 -15.17 9.14 3.95
C HIS A 46 -15.55 8.38 5.21
N ARG A 47 -15.20 7.09 5.33
CA ARG A 47 -15.61 6.27 6.49
C ARG A 47 -14.60 6.28 7.61
N THR A 48 -13.32 6.43 7.28
CA THR A 48 -12.21 6.40 8.25
C THR A 48 -11.21 7.53 7.97
N PRO A 49 -11.64 8.81 7.98
CA PRO A 49 -10.78 9.94 7.61
C PRO A 49 -9.54 10.08 8.50
N GLU A 50 -9.65 9.78 9.81
CA GLU A 50 -8.52 9.83 10.73
C GLU A 50 -7.47 8.75 10.42
N LEU A 51 -7.92 7.53 10.09
CA LEU A 51 -7.03 6.46 9.64
C LEU A 51 -6.32 6.85 8.35
N MET A 52 -7.04 7.48 7.41
CA MET A 52 -6.47 7.98 6.16
C MET A 52 -5.38 9.02 6.41
N ALA A 53 -5.69 10.03 7.23
CA ALA A 53 -4.74 11.07 7.57
C ALA A 53 -3.52 10.52 8.32
N LYS A 54 -3.72 9.57 9.23
CA LYS A 54 -2.62 8.89 9.93
C LYS A 54 -1.74 8.09 8.97
N PHE A 55 -2.36 7.29 8.08
CA PHE A 55 -1.64 6.48 7.10
C PHE A 55 -0.76 7.35 6.19
N ALA A 56 -1.32 8.45 5.67
CA ALA A 56 -0.59 9.38 4.81
C ALA A 56 0.57 10.07 5.55
N ARG A 57 0.35 10.54 6.79
CA ARG A 57 1.40 11.20 7.60
C ARG A 57 2.58 10.29 7.91
N GLN A 58 2.32 9.00 8.13
CA GLN A 58 3.35 8.02 8.47
C GLN A 58 4.02 7.39 7.23
N ALA A 59 3.58 7.69 6.01
CA ALA A 59 4.06 7.01 4.80
C ALA A 59 5.58 7.19 4.60
N ALA A 60 6.06 8.44 4.65
CA ALA A 60 7.48 8.73 4.45
C ALA A 60 8.39 8.08 5.52
N GLU A 61 7.96 8.07 6.78
CA GLU A 61 8.68 7.41 7.88
C GLU A 61 8.80 5.89 7.69
N ARG A 62 7.83 5.29 7.00
CA ARG A 62 7.83 3.85 6.65
C ARG A 62 8.67 3.53 5.40
N GLY A 63 9.28 4.54 4.77
CA GLY A 63 10.07 4.38 3.55
C GLY A 63 9.24 4.36 2.26
N VAL A 64 7.95 4.69 2.33
CA VAL A 64 7.08 4.78 1.15
C VAL A 64 7.47 6.00 0.33
N GLN A 65 7.63 5.80 -0.98
CA GLN A 65 7.99 6.83 -1.94
C GLN A 65 6.81 7.23 -2.84
N VAL A 66 5.85 6.31 -3.04
CA VAL A 66 4.64 6.52 -3.86
C VAL A 66 3.43 5.92 -3.14
N ILE A 67 2.29 6.61 -3.20
CA ILE A 67 0.98 6.11 -2.77
C ILE A 67 0.08 6.05 -4.01
#